data_AF-A0A9D2RN58-F1
#
_entry.id   AF-A0A9D2RN58-F1
#
_cell.length_a   1.000
_cell.length_b   1.000
_cell.length_c   1.000
_cell.angle_alpha   90.00
_cell.angle_beta   90.00
_cell.angle_gamma   90.00
#
_symmetry.space_group_name_H-M   'P 1'
#
loop_
_entity.id
_entity.type
_entity.pdbx_description
1 polymer ?
#
loop_
_entity_poly.entity_id
_entity_poly.type
_entity_poly.pdbx_seq_one_letter_code
_entity_poly.pdbx_strand_id
1 'polypeptide(L)' 'MRESRRKGDGYFFGTITELLVLPEYQKQGIGSRLLQMAKENTPTMLYFGAQPGLEEFYEKNGCRRSLQLYVIE' A
#
# COMPACT_ATOMS: atom_id res chain seq x y z
N MET A 1 9.21 -3.68 8.86
CA MET A 1 9.61 -3.19 7.52
C MET A 1 11.05 -3.64 7.27
N ARG A 2 11.26 -4.58 6.33
CA ARG A 2 12.62 -5.03 5.96
C ARG A 2 12.96 -4.40 4.61
N GLU A 3 13.84 -3.41 4.61
CA GLU A 3 14.36 -2.80 3.40
C GLU A 3 15.56 -3.62 2.90
N SER A 4 15.44 -4.22 1.72
CA SER A 4 16.50 -5.04 1.11
C SER A 4 17.17 -4.22 0.02
N ARG A 5 18.46 -3.86 0.20
CA ARG A 5 19.22 -3.04 -0.76
C ARG A 5 19.63 -3.89 -1.98
N ARG A 6 19.24 -3.48 -3.19
CA ARG A 6 19.93 -3.89 -4.43
C ARG A 6 20.53 -2.68 -5.13
N LYS A 7 21.76 -2.86 -5.59
CA LYS A 7 22.63 -1.83 -6.15
C LYS A 7 22.27 -1.65 -7.63
N GLY A 8 21.66 -0.52 -7.96
CA GLY A 8 21.27 -0.08 -9.30
C GLY A 8 20.36 1.14 -9.16
N ASP A 9 20.95 2.33 -9.29
CA ASP A 9 20.29 3.65 -9.36
C ASP A 9 19.07 3.86 -8.44
N GLY A 10 19.27 3.93 -7.10
CA GLY A 10 18.37 4.67 -6.19
C GLY A 10 16.86 4.37 -6.18
N TYR A 11 16.36 3.35 -6.87
CA TYR A 11 14.95 2.96 -6.87
C TYR A 11 14.71 2.00 -5.71
N PHE A 12 14.36 2.56 -4.56
CA PHE A 12 13.76 1.77 -3.50
C PHE A 12 12.36 1.34 -3.97
N PHE A 13 11.89 0.17 -3.58
CA PHE A 13 10.50 -0.20 -3.73
C PHE A 13 10.09 -0.88 -2.44
N GLY A 14 9.02 -0.38 -1.83
CA GLY A 14 8.51 -0.89 -0.57
C GLY A 14 7.40 -1.89 -0.84
N THR A 15 7.43 -3.04 -0.18
CA THR A 15 6.27 -3.93 -0.11
C THR A 15 5.67 -3.79 1.27
N ILE A 16 4.42 -3.31 1.34
CA ILE A 16 3.61 -3.37 2.55
C ILE A 16 2.81 -4.65 2.43
N THR A 17 3.28 -5.68 3.11
CA THR A 17 2.68 -7.02 3.03
C THR A 17 1.30 -7.06 3.69
N GLU A 18 1.10 -6.26 4.74
CA GLU A 18 -0.14 -6.26 5.53
C GLU A 18 -0.46 -4.85 6.04
N LEU A 19 -1.69 -4.40 5.82
CA LEU A 19 -2.26 -3.18 6.39
C LEU A 19 -3.54 -3.56 7.13
N LEU A 20 -3.46 -3.62 8.46
CA LEU A 20 -4.57 -4.06 9.32
C LEU A 20 -5.15 -2.88 10.09
N VAL A 21 -6.46 -2.69 9.97
CA VAL A 21 -7.23 -1.78 10.83
C VAL A 21 -8.13 -2.63 11.71
N LEU A 22 -7.99 -2.48 13.02
CA LEU A 22 -8.83 -3.15 14.01
C LEU A 22 -10.32 -2.90 13.72
N PRO A 23 -11.21 -3.90 13.84
CA PRO A 23 -12.63 -3.77 13.49
C PRO A 23 -13.33 -2.55 14.10
N GLU A 24 -13.00 -2.23 15.35
CA GLU A 24 -13.56 -1.09 16.11
C GLU A 24 -13.21 0.28 15.49
N TYR A 25 -12.14 0.32 14.69
CA TYR A 25 -11.61 1.52 14.04
C TYR A 25 -11.85 1.52 12.51
N GLN A 26 -12.56 0.53 11.98
CA GLN A 26 -12.92 0.49 10.57
C GLN A 26 -13.96 1.57 10.22
N LYS A 27 -14.05 1.92 8.93
CA LYS A 27 -14.96 2.95 8.39
C LYS A 27 -14.75 4.38 8.90
N GLN A 28 -13.69 4.63 9.67
CA GLN A 28 -13.28 5.97 10.12
C GLN A 28 -12.27 6.65 9.16
N GLY A 29 -11.99 6.04 8.00
CA GLY A 29 -11.01 6.57 7.03
C GLY A 29 -9.54 6.35 7.41
N ILE A 30 -9.25 5.64 8.50
CA ILE A 30 -7.89 5.37 8.98
C ILE A 30 -7.06 4.64 7.90
N GLY A 31 -7.61 3.60 7.28
CA GLY A 31 -6.92 2.87 6.21
C GLY A 31 -6.57 3.76 5.02
N SER A 32 -7.49 4.62 4.60
CA SER A 32 -7.27 5.61 3.54
C SER A 32 -6.16 6.60 3.90
N ARG A 33 -6.17 7.09 5.15
CA ARG A 33 -5.14 8.01 5.63
C ARG A 33 -3.76 7.35 5.70
N LEU A 34 -3.69 6.07 6.09
CA LEU A 34 -2.45 5.30 6.10
C LEU A 34 -1.90 5.11 4.68
N LEU A 35 -2.75 4.79 3.69
CA LEU A 35 -2.34 4.69 2.29
C LEU A 35 -1.82 6.04 1.75
N GLN A 36 -2.51 7.13 2.08
CA GLN A 36 -2.08 8.47 1.71
C GLN A 36 -0.73 8.84 2.34
N MET A 37 -0.55 8.57 3.63
CA MET A 37 0.71 8.81 4.32
C MET A 37 1.84 7.96 3.74
N ALA A 38 1.55 6.70 3.39
CA ALA A 38 2.54 5.84 2.75
C ALA A 38 3.00 6.45 1.41
N LYS A 39 2.06 6.91 0.58
CA LYS A 39 2.36 7.64 -0.66
C LYS A 39 3.15 8.93 -0.42
N GLU A 40 2.75 9.75 0.55
CA GLU A 40 3.41 11.04 0.84
C GLU A 40 4.84 10.88 1.38
N ASN A 41 5.13 9.80 2.11
CA ASN A 41 6.41 9.59 2.78
C ASN A 41 7.37 8.68 2.03
N THR A 42 6.94 8.01 0.96
CA THR A 42 7.83 7.17 0.14
C THR A 42 7.91 7.71 -1.29
N PRO A 43 9.09 8.10 -1.79
CA PRO A 43 9.25 8.60 -3.16
C PRO A 43 9.22 7.48 -4.21
N THR A 44 8.60 6.33 -3.90
CA THR A 44 8.75 5.08 -4.64
C THR A 44 7.47 4.27 -4.68
N MET A 45 7.29 3.47 -5.73
CA MET A 45 6.14 2.58 -5.88
C MET A 45 6.00 1.64 -4.68
N LEU A 46 4.80 1.60 -4.09
CA LEU A 46 4.45 0.67 -3.02
C LEU A 46 3.52 -0.41 -3.55
N TYR A 47 3.82 -1.65 -3.18
CA TYR A 47 2.97 -2.81 -3.47
C TYR A 47 2.25 -3.26 -2.21
N PHE A 48 0.94 -3.42 -2.33
CA PHE A 48 0.05 -3.89 -1.27
C PHE A 48 -0.52 -5.26 -1.62
N GLY A 49 -0.40 -6.20 -0.69
CA GLY A 49 -1.17 -7.43 -0.72
C GLY A 49 -2.64 -7.13 -0.40
N ALA A 50 -3.55 -7.52 -1.29
CA ALA A 50 -4.98 -7.40 -1.05
C ALA A 50 -5.61 -8.78 -0.82
N GLN A 51 -6.37 -8.91 0.26
CA GLN A 51 -7.26 -10.06 0.42
C GLN A 51 -8.46 -9.92 -0.53
N PRO A 52 -9.01 -11.04 -1.02
CA PRO A 52 -10.24 -11.03 -1.83
C PRO A 52 -11.35 -10.25 -1.11
N GLY A 53 -11.97 -9.29 -1.79
CA GLY A 53 -13.03 -8.43 -1.24
C GLY A 53 -12.56 -7.07 -0.71
N LEU A 54 -11.25 -6.80 -0.65
CA LEU A 54 -10.70 -5.47 -0.35
C LEU A 54 -10.33 -4.67 -1.61
N GLU A 55 -10.59 -5.23 -2.79
CA GLU A 55 -10.29 -4.62 -4.10
C GLU A 55 -10.88 -3.22 -4.24
N GLU A 56 -12.17 -3.06 -3.93
CA GLU A 56 -12.85 -1.75 -3.99
C GLU A 56 -12.23 -0.71 -3.05
N PHE A 57 -11.69 -1.15 -1.90
CA PHE A 57 -11.04 -0.24 -0.97
C PHE A 57 -9.76 0.33 -1.59
N TYR A 58 -8.92 -0.52 -2.18
CA TYR A 58 -7.68 -0.07 -2.82
C TYR A 58 -7.97 0.80 -4.06
N GLU A 59 -8.95 0.44 -4.88
CA GLU A 59 -9.35 1.23 -6.05
C GLU A 59 -9.90 2.61 -5.68
N LYS A 60 -10.76 2.71 -4.65
CA LYS A 60 -11.27 4.00 -4.14
C LYS A 60 -10.16 4.91 -3.60
N ASN A 61 -9.05 4.32 -3.15
CA ASN A 61 -7.87 5.05 -2.67
C ASN A 61 -6.84 5.31 -3.78
N GLY A 62 -7.18 5.07 -5.05
CA GLY A 62 -6.34 5.39 -6.19
C GLY A 62 -5.24 4.37 -6.47
N CYS A 63 -5.31 3.18 -5.86
CA CYS A 63 -4.39 2.10 -6.17
C CYS A 63 -4.79 1.39 -7.47
N ARG A 64 -3.80 1.03 -8.30
CA ARG A 64 -4.01 0.25 -9.51
C ARG A 64 -3.78 -1.24 -9.25
N ARG A 65 -4.67 -2.08 -9.77
CA ARG A 65 -4.52 -3.54 -9.72
C ARG A 65 -3.40 -4.01 -10.67
N SER A 66 -2.47 -4.82 -10.18
CA SER A 66 -1.38 -5.43 -10.95
C SER A 66 -1.19 -6.90 -10.55
N LEU A 67 -1.54 -7.82 -11.46
CA LEU A 67 -1.48 -9.30 -11.35
C LEU A 67 -2.16 -9.90 -10.09
N GLN A 68 -1.66 -9.62 -8.88
CA GLN A 68 -2.19 -10.05 -7.57
C GLN A 68 -1.99 -9.00 -6.45
N LEU A 69 -1.51 -7.81 -6.80
CA LEU A 69 -1.11 -6.75 -5.87
C LEU A 69 -1.75 -5.42 -6.29
N TYR A 70 -1.87 -4.50 -5.34
CA TYR A 70 -2.29 -3.13 -5.59
C TYR A 70 -1.09 -2.19 -5.49
N VAL A 71 -0.98 -1.26 -6.44
CA VAL A 71 0.14 -0.31 -6.53
C VAL A 71 -0.36 1.11 -6.35
N ILE A 72 0.35 1.90 -5.55
CA ILE A 72 0.14 3.35 -5.45
C ILE A 72 1.43 4.09 -5.87
N GLU A 73 1.27 5.11 -6.71
CA GLU A 73 2.29 6.06 -7.18
C GLU A 73 2.00 7.44 -6.60
#